data_AF-A0A6N7JNJ6-F1
#
_entry.id   AF-A0A6N7JNJ6-F1
#
_cell.length_a   1.000
_cell.length_b   1.000
_cell.length_c   1.000
_cell.angle_alpha   90.00
_cell.angle_beta   90.00
_cell.angle_gamma   90.00
#
_symmetry.space_group_name_H-M   'P 1'
#
loop_
_entity.id
_entity.type
_entity.pdbx_description
1 polymer ?
#
loop_
_entity_poly.entity_id
_entity_poly.type
_entity_poly.pdbx_seq_one_letter_code
_entity_poly.pdbx_strand_id
1 'polypeptide(L)'
;MFHEAIMRSLTRRSIFGGMAGMGAMAAAPGFAATPQPAKGNIRPLDITDPRENLYGFGKMWGTLGPKSVLSGYQGVQYAIVGDKRAVPLFGYCGFGNNRNIMQADGSLKVLGKECGFFTDLATGEIIDHWDNPWTGERVEVFPFINDRWRGSLTLEQKVFKVGDSETVNNDHGTQGGTKSQKGKPFLLPWQRIGDQYLLSWDYAHEYTNPVTPEGWPKASTGRRVNPSEHFTLFTPTGEIDDRSLESARFHAGFMRQAPWWPWMRMGQSGVHGVLMGRMHSYKITGTVEDIPKAVLKRVERAHPHLLEQPTDGPDEGVRGTLEAYAEDVPPEVPGYVSPLAEKRKAMLKGEGK
;
A
#
# COMPACT_ATOMS: atom_id res chain seq x y z
N MET A 1 -11.44 4.17 -20.90
CA MET A 1 -11.46 3.91 -22.37
C MET A 1 -10.32 3.00 -22.84
N PHE A 2 -9.08 3.14 -22.34
CA PHE A 2 -7.96 2.26 -22.75
C PHE A 2 -8.12 0.80 -22.26
N HIS A 3 -8.56 0.61 -21.02
CA HIS A 3 -8.76 -0.73 -20.42
C HIS A 3 -9.86 -1.53 -21.14
N GLU A 4 -11.01 -0.93 -21.46
CA GLU A 4 -12.06 -1.61 -22.24
C GLU A 4 -11.63 -1.95 -23.67
N ALA A 5 -10.77 -1.13 -24.30
CA ALA A 5 -10.25 -1.39 -25.63
C ALA A 5 -9.31 -2.62 -25.67
N ILE A 6 -8.51 -2.82 -24.61
CA ILE A 6 -7.65 -4.00 -24.45
C ILE A 6 -8.49 -5.26 -24.19
N MET A 7 -9.51 -5.19 -23.33
CA MET A 7 -10.39 -6.33 -23.05
C MET A 7 -11.18 -6.78 -24.29
N ARG A 8 -11.58 -5.83 -25.15
CA ARG A 8 -12.24 -6.13 -26.44
C ARG A 8 -11.30 -6.69 -27.52
N SER A 9 -10.00 -6.39 -27.47
CA SER A 9 -9.04 -6.90 -28.46
C SER A 9 -8.61 -8.34 -28.15
N LEU A 10 -8.59 -8.74 -26.88
CA LEU A 10 -8.19 -10.07 -26.42
C LEU A 10 -9.23 -11.16 -26.68
N THR A 11 -10.51 -10.80 -26.84
CA THR A 11 -11.60 -11.75 -27.12
C THR A 11 -11.73 -12.15 -28.60
N ARG A 12 -10.96 -11.52 -29.52
CA ARG A 12 -11.13 -11.70 -30.97
C ARG A 12 -10.02 -12.46 -31.70
N ARG A 13 -9.03 -13.03 -31.00
CA ARG A 13 -7.98 -13.81 -31.66
C ARG A 13 -7.77 -15.17 -31.00
N SER A 14 -8.48 -16.14 -31.55
CA SER A 14 -8.11 -17.54 -31.45
C SER A 14 -7.80 -18.08 -32.85
N ILE A 15 -6.72 -18.86 -32.90
CA ILE A 15 -6.38 -20.01 -33.77
C ILE A 15 -5.64 -19.82 -35.12
N PHE A 16 -4.51 -20.56 -35.17
CA PHE A 16 -3.83 -21.30 -36.25
C PHE A 16 -2.61 -20.73 -37.01
N GLY A 17 -1.57 -21.57 -37.06
CA GLY A 17 -0.50 -21.65 -38.07
C GLY A 17 0.89 -21.49 -37.46
N GLY A 18 1.84 -22.44 -37.49
CA GLY A 18 1.94 -23.72 -38.18
C GLY A 18 3.29 -24.40 -37.84
N MET A 19 3.39 -25.70 -38.13
CA MET A 19 4.56 -26.56 -37.94
C MET A 19 5.72 -26.26 -38.93
N ALA A 20 6.97 -26.43 -38.48
CA ALA A 20 8.13 -27.06 -39.15
C ALA A 20 9.41 -26.72 -38.34
N GLY A 21 10.41 -27.58 -38.11
CA GLY A 21 10.71 -28.91 -38.59
C GLY A 21 11.83 -29.56 -37.76
N MET A 22 12.04 -30.86 -38.00
CA MET A 22 13.05 -31.72 -37.36
C MET A 22 14.48 -31.39 -37.82
N GLY A 23 15.46 -31.53 -36.92
CA GLY A 23 16.89 -31.51 -37.28
C GLY A 23 17.81 -31.95 -36.13
N ALA A 24 18.28 -33.20 -36.23
CA ALA A 24 19.49 -33.82 -35.68
C ALA A 24 19.89 -33.66 -34.19
N MET A 25 19.88 -34.79 -33.48
CA MET A 25 20.47 -34.98 -32.15
C MET A 25 22.00 -35.00 -32.19
N ALA A 26 22.63 -34.24 -31.29
CA ALA A 26 23.97 -34.51 -30.78
C ALA A 26 23.86 -34.71 -29.27
N ALA A 27 24.25 -35.89 -28.78
CA ALA A 27 24.22 -36.24 -27.36
C ALA A 27 25.31 -35.47 -26.61
N ALA A 28 24.89 -34.52 -25.77
CA ALA A 28 25.74 -33.89 -24.77
C ALA A 28 25.67 -34.71 -23.46
N PRO A 29 26.77 -34.80 -22.68
CA PRO A 29 26.79 -35.53 -21.42
C PRO A 29 25.76 -34.95 -20.45
N GLY A 30 24.92 -35.83 -19.90
CA GLY A 30 23.79 -35.46 -19.07
C GLY A 30 24.22 -34.68 -17.84
N PHE A 31 23.81 -33.41 -17.78
CA PHE A 31 23.66 -32.73 -16.50
C PHE A 31 22.62 -33.51 -15.70
N ALA A 32 23.01 -33.97 -14.50
CA ALA A 32 22.07 -34.55 -13.56
C ALA A 32 20.88 -33.60 -13.43
N ALA A 33 19.68 -34.07 -13.78
CA ALA A 33 18.47 -33.30 -13.66
C ALA A 33 18.34 -32.85 -12.21
N THR A 34 18.36 -31.53 -11.98
CA THR A 34 17.83 -30.95 -10.75
C THR A 34 16.46 -31.56 -10.50
N PRO A 35 16.13 -31.99 -9.26
CA PRO A 35 14.84 -32.59 -8.96
C PRO A 35 13.75 -31.67 -9.52
N GLN A 36 13.00 -32.16 -10.50
CA GLN A 36 11.90 -31.41 -11.06
C GLN A 36 10.91 -31.21 -9.91
N PRO A 37 10.59 -29.97 -9.50
CA PRO A 37 9.60 -29.77 -8.45
C PRO A 37 8.35 -30.53 -8.87
N ALA A 38 7.76 -31.27 -7.92
CA ALA A 38 6.50 -31.98 -8.12
C ALA A 38 5.58 -31.05 -8.90
N LYS A 39 5.04 -31.50 -10.05
CA LYS A 39 4.24 -30.65 -10.95
C LYS A 39 3.24 -29.89 -10.09
N GLY A 40 3.49 -28.60 -9.87
CA GLY A 40 2.67 -27.76 -9.01
C GLY A 40 1.22 -27.83 -9.49
N ASN A 41 0.27 -27.54 -8.61
CA ASN A 41 -1.11 -27.37 -9.04
C ASN A 41 -1.21 -26.01 -9.76
N ILE A 42 -0.59 -25.92 -10.95
CA ILE A 42 -0.48 -24.68 -11.72
C ILE A 42 -1.80 -24.43 -12.42
N ARG A 43 -2.48 -23.38 -11.98
CA ARG A 43 -3.68 -22.87 -12.62
C ARG A 43 -3.50 -21.36 -12.81
N PRO A 44 -3.28 -20.88 -14.05
CA PRO A 44 -3.22 -19.44 -14.34
C PRO A 44 -4.39 -18.65 -13.75
N LEU A 45 -4.12 -17.44 -13.28
CA LEU A 45 -5.20 -16.52 -12.88
C LEU A 45 -6.11 -16.21 -14.06
N ASP A 46 -7.42 -16.43 -13.90
CA ASP A 46 -8.42 -15.83 -14.79
C ASP A 46 -8.65 -14.38 -14.34
N ILE A 47 -7.94 -13.47 -15.00
CA ILE A 47 -8.00 -12.03 -14.68
C ILE A 47 -9.37 -11.40 -14.97
N THR A 48 -10.28 -12.13 -15.61
CA THR A 48 -11.66 -11.68 -15.90
C THR A 48 -12.68 -12.15 -14.85
N ASP A 49 -12.30 -13.06 -13.95
CA ASP A 49 -13.14 -13.52 -12.83
C ASP A 49 -12.80 -12.73 -11.54
N PRO A 50 -13.80 -12.08 -10.89
CA PRO A 50 -13.56 -11.38 -9.62
C PRO A 50 -13.04 -12.29 -8.49
N ARG A 51 -13.39 -13.58 -8.47
CA ARG A 51 -12.88 -14.52 -7.46
C ARG A 51 -11.39 -14.76 -7.62
N GLU A 52 -10.95 -14.94 -8.86
CA GLU A 52 -9.54 -15.12 -9.20
C GLU A 52 -8.74 -13.82 -8.98
N ASN A 53 -9.35 -12.65 -9.17
CA ASN A 53 -8.77 -11.36 -8.80
C ASN A 53 -8.52 -11.24 -7.29
N LEU A 54 -9.52 -11.59 -6.47
CA LEU A 54 -9.38 -11.60 -5.01
C LEU A 54 -8.34 -12.63 -4.53
N TYR A 55 -8.34 -13.83 -5.13
CA TYR A 55 -7.33 -14.85 -4.86
C TYR A 55 -5.92 -14.34 -5.18
N GLY A 56 -5.72 -13.82 -6.39
CA GLY A 56 -4.42 -13.31 -6.85
C GLY A 56 -3.94 -12.14 -5.99
N PHE A 57 -4.82 -11.19 -5.69
CA PHE A 57 -4.51 -10.06 -4.80
C PHE A 57 -4.17 -10.52 -3.38
N GLY A 58 -4.99 -11.40 -2.80
CA GLY A 58 -4.78 -11.91 -1.44
C GLY A 58 -3.47 -12.69 -1.29
N LYS A 59 -3.14 -13.52 -2.28
CA LYS A 59 -1.89 -14.29 -2.30
C LYS A 59 -0.65 -13.42 -2.55
N MET A 60 -0.75 -12.41 -3.41
CA MET A 60 0.35 -11.49 -3.72
C MET A 60 0.58 -10.47 -2.61
N TRP A 61 -0.46 -9.77 -2.13
CA TRP A 61 -0.29 -8.68 -1.16
C TRP A 61 0.06 -9.20 0.25
N GLY A 62 -0.47 -10.37 0.62
CA GLY A 62 -0.21 -11.02 1.90
C GLY A 62 0.01 -12.51 1.74
N THR A 63 -0.82 -13.32 2.37
CA THR A 63 -0.80 -14.78 2.30
C THR A 63 -2.22 -15.28 2.54
N LEU A 64 -2.58 -16.38 1.90
CA LEU A 64 -3.83 -17.11 2.15
C LEU A 64 -3.65 -18.21 3.22
N GLY A 65 -2.43 -18.35 3.76
CA GLY A 65 -2.08 -19.32 4.77
C GLY A 65 -2.53 -18.96 6.19
N PRO A 66 -2.28 -19.85 7.16
CA PRO A 66 -2.69 -19.65 8.55
C PRO A 66 -1.87 -18.60 9.30
N LYS A 67 -0.66 -18.27 8.81
CA LYS A 67 0.24 -17.28 9.41
C LYS A 67 0.49 -16.14 8.45
N SER A 68 0.59 -14.93 8.98
CA SER A 68 0.98 -13.73 8.24
C SER A 68 2.39 -13.82 7.65
N VAL A 69 2.62 -12.97 6.65
CA VAL A 69 3.93 -12.74 6.03
C VAL A 69 4.33 -11.28 6.19
N LEU A 70 5.63 -11.03 6.22
CA LEU A 70 6.22 -9.72 6.36
C LEU A 70 6.69 -9.19 5.01
N SER A 71 6.47 -7.90 4.76
CA SER A 71 6.91 -7.18 3.57
C SER A 71 7.57 -5.86 3.96
N GLY A 72 8.53 -5.39 3.17
CA GLY A 72 9.28 -4.17 3.45
C GLY A 72 9.02 -3.08 2.43
N TYR A 73 9.26 -1.84 2.84
CA TYR A 73 9.41 -0.74 1.90
C TYR A 73 10.45 0.27 2.39
N GLN A 74 11.15 0.89 1.45
CA GLN A 74 12.13 1.95 1.74
C GLN A 74 12.40 2.83 0.53
N GLY A 75 12.66 4.12 0.77
CA GLY A 75 12.99 5.07 -0.27
C GLY A 75 13.21 6.48 0.27
N VAL A 76 12.99 7.47 -0.60
CA VAL A 76 13.26 8.88 -0.31
C VAL A 76 12.01 9.70 -0.56
N GLN A 77 11.74 10.65 0.34
CA GLN A 77 10.76 11.71 0.12
C GLN A 77 11.46 13.00 -0.31
N TYR A 78 10.88 13.62 -1.32
CA TYR A 78 11.36 14.83 -1.95
C TYR A 78 10.32 15.94 -1.78
N ALA A 79 10.80 17.17 -1.66
CA ALA A 79 10.00 18.36 -1.78
C ALA A 79 9.98 18.87 -3.22
N ILE A 80 8.80 19.24 -3.71
CA ILE A 80 8.62 20.00 -4.94
C ILE A 80 7.96 21.32 -4.53
N VAL A 81 8.72 22.42 -4.59
CA VAL A 81 8.26 23.77 -4.19
C VAL A 81 8.09 24.62 -5.45
N GLY A 82 6.87 25.14 -5.65
CA GLY A 82 6.54 25.89 -6.87
C GLY A 82 6.88 25.12 -8.15
N ASP A 83 7.70 25.74 -8.99
CA ASP A 83 8.18 25.21 -10.28
C ASP A 83 9.58 24.57 -10.20
N LYS A 84 10.11 24.38 -8.99
CA LYS A 84 11.48 23.88 -8.78
C LYS A 84 11.54 22.36 -8.86
N ARG A 85 12.73 21.84 -9.18
CA ARG A 85 13.02 20.40 -9.18
C ARG A 85 12.74 19.78 -7.82
N ALA A 86 12.50 18.47 -7.80
CA ALA A 86 12.44 17.68 -6.58
C ALA A 86 13.76 17.75 -5.79
N VAL A 87 13.67 18.04 -4.49
CA VAL A 87 14.82 18.11 -3.55
C VAL A 87 14.64 17.06 -2.46
N PRO A 88 15.60 16.14 -2.24
CA PRO A 88 15.46 15.12 -1.20
C PRO A 88 15.45 15.74 0.19
N LEU A 89 14.58 15.26 1.08
CA LEU A 89 14.47 15.75 2.46
C LEU A 89 14.92 14.72 3.49
N PHE A 90 14.36 13.52 3.43
CA PHE A 90 14.59 12.42 4.37
C PHE A 90 14.22 11.10 3.68
N GLY A 91 14.73 10.00 4.23
CA GLY A 91 14.27 8.68 3.83
C GLY A 91 12.91 8.35 4.46
N TYR A 92 12.21 7.38 3.88
CA TYR A 92 10.98 6.83 4.42
C TYR A 92 11.01 5.32 4.25
N CYS A 93 10.81 4.60 5.34
CA CYS A 93 10.91 3.14 5.37
C CYS A 93 9.97 2.54 6.41
N GLY A 94 9.58 1.29 6.19
CA GLY A 94 8.67 0.60 7.08
C GLY A 94 8.45 -0.83 6.64
N PHE A 95 7.45 -1.46 7.24
CA PHE A 95 7.07 -2.81 6.91
C PHE A 95 5.56 -3.02 7.08
N GLY A 96 5.06 -4.05 6.42
CA GLY A 96 3.70 -4.57 6.60
C GLY A 96 3.73 -6.00 7.10
N ASN A 97 2.79 -6.35 7.95
CA ASN A 97 2.55 -7.68 8.47
C ASN A 97 1.14 -8.09 8.06
N ASN A 98 1.03 -8.97 7.06
CA ASN A 98 -0.21 -9.14 6.29
C ASN A 98 -0.68 -10.59 6.27
N ARG A 99 -1.99 -10.79 6.48
CA ARG A 99 -2.67 -12.06 6.29
C ARG A 99 -4.05 -11.83 5.66
N ASN A 100 -4.40 -12.68 4.71
CA ASN A 100 -5.68 -12.63 4.04
C ASN A 100 -6.41 -13.96 4.20
N ILE A 101 -7.74 -13.91 4.26
CA ILE A 101 -8.59 -15.09 4.47
C ILE A 101 -9.68 -15.09 3.41
N MET A 102 -9.67 -16.11 2.55
CA MET A 102 -10.79 -16.34 1.65
C MET A 102 -12.01 -16.82 2.44
N GLN A 103 -13.12 -16.12 2.27
CA GLN A 103 -14.41 -16.46 2.86
C GLN A 103 -15.18 -17.46 1.99
N ALA A 104 -16.14 -18.16 2.58
CA ALA A 104 -16.95 -19.16 1.89
C ALA A 104 -17.81 -18.57 0.76
N ASP A 105 -18.19 -17.30 0.86
CA ASP A 105 -18.92 -16.57 -0.18
C ASP A 105 -18.03 -16.06 -1.33
N GLY A 106 -16.72 -16.28 -1.24
CA GLY A 106 -15.72 -15.83 -2.19
C GLY A 106 -15.20 -14.41 -1.95
N SER A 107 -15.62 -13.72 -0.87
CA SER A 107 -15.02 -12.45 -0.45
C SER A 107 -13.66 -12.66 0.23
N LEU A 108 -12.81 -11.63 0.20
CA LEU A 108 -11.49 -11.66 0.83
C LEU A 108 -11.50 -10.78 2.08
N LYS A 109 -11.23 -11.38 3.23
CA LYS A 109 -10.87 -10.64 4.45
C LYS A 109 -9.38 -10.30 4.38
N VAL A 110 -9.06 -9.02 4.56
CA VAL A 110 -7.68 -8.52 4.64
C VAL A 110 -7.39 -8.06 6.06
N LEU A 111 -6.27 -8.53 6.61
CA LEU A 111 -5.83 -8.25 7.97
C LEU A 111 -4.37 -7.81 7.92
N GLY A 112 -4.03 -6.74 8.63
CA GLY A 112 -2.63 -6.38 8.74
C GLY A 112 -2.29 -5.45 9.89
N LYS A 113 -0.98 -5.30 10.05
CA LYS A 113 -0.32 -4.27 10.86
C LYS A 113 0.76 -3.63 10.00
N GLU A 114 1.08 -2.38 10.27
CA GLU A 114 2.09 -1.67 9.51
C GLU A 114 2.68 -0.50 10.30
N CYS A 115 3.87 -0.10 9.88
CA CYS A 115 4.44 1.15 10.33
C CYS A 115 5.28 1.79 9.23
N GLY A 116 5.56 3.08 9.42
CA GLY A 116 6.45 3.89 8.60
C GLY A 116 7.21 4.88 9.47
N PHE A 117 8.52 4.95 9.23
CA PHE A 117 9.45 5.83 9.91
C PHE A 117 10.21 6.68 8.90
N PHE A 118 10.72 7.81 9.37
CA PHE A 118 11.53 8.74 8.60
C PHE A 118 12.99 8.54 8.98
N THR A 119 13.89 8.64 8.02
CA THR A 119 15.32 8.39 8.24
C THR A 119 16.18 9.55 7.76
N ASP A 120 17.33 9.71 8.42
CA ASP A 120 18.38 10.59 7.92
C ASP A 120 18.96 10.01 6.62
N LEU A 121 19.18 10.88 5.63
CA LEU A 121 19.62 10.44 4.29
C LEU A 121 21.05 9.92 4.26
N ALA A 122 21.92 10.43 5.14
CA ALA A 122 23.32 10.07 5.15
C ALA A 122 23.56 8.73 5.87
N THR A 123 22.87 8.53 6.99
CA THR A 123 23.08 7.38 7.87
C THR A 123 22.06 6.26 7.66
N GLY A 124 20.86 6.56 7.16
CA GLY A 124 19.74 5.63 7.08
C GLY A 124 19.11 5.29 8.43
N GLU A 125 19.54 5.93 9.53
CA GLU A 125 18.96 5.75 10.85
C GLU A 125 17.66 6.53 11.00
N ILE A 126 16.73 5.99 11.81
CA ILE A 126 15.44 6.63 12.07
C ILE A 126 15.66 7.92 12.87
N ILE A 127 15.06 9.01 12.40
CA ILE A 127 15.10 10.33 13.05
C ILE A 127 13.84 10.56 13.88
N ASP A 128 14.03 11.06 15.11
CA ASP A 128 12.94 11.49 15.99
C ASP A 128 12.71 13.01 15.91
N HIS A 129 13.70 13.74 15.37
CA HIS A 129 13.63 15.18 15.14
C HIS A 129 14.17 15.52 13.75
N TRP A 130 13.62 16.56 13.14
CA TRP A 130 14.03 17.05 11.83
C TRP A 130 14.17 18.57 11.87
N ASP A 131 15.22 19.10 11.26
CA ASP A 131 15.45 20.54 11.17
C ASP A 131 14.80 21.05 9.86
N ASN A 132 13.75 21.87 9.99
CA ASN A 132 12.99 22.35 8.84
C ASN A 132 13.76 23.47 8.10
N PRO A 133 14.16 23.27 6.83
CA PRO A 133 14.99 24.23 6.11
C PRO A 133 14.24 25.50 5.68
N TRP A 134 12.92 25.53 5.76
CA TRP A 134 12.11 26.71 5.40
C TRP A 134 11.70 27.55 6.60
N THR A 135 11.36 26.91 7.72
CA THR A 135 10.91 27.63 8.93
C THR A 135 12.06 27.86 9.92
N GLY A 136 13.15 27.09 9.82
CA GLY A 136 14.23 27.08 10.81
C GLY A 136 13.86 26.39 12.13
N GLU A 137 12.64 25.86 12.26
CA GLU A 137 12.20 25.14 13.44
C GLU A 137 12.78 23.71 13.46
N ARG A 138 13.24 23.26 14.63
CA ARG A 138 13.48 21.83 14.89
C ARG A 138 12.16 21.21 15.33
N VAL A 139 11.67 20.22 14.58
CA VAL A 139 10.35 19.61 14.80
C VAL A 139 10.48 18.15 15.22
N GLU A 140 9.58 17.70 16.10
CA GLU A 140 9.43 16.28 16.44
C GLU A 140 8.75 15.55 15.27
N VAL A 141 9.29 14.41 14.88
CA VAL A 141 8.77 13.60 13.77
C VAL A 141 7.62 12.74 14.27
N PHE A 142 6.48 12.76 13.56
CA PHE A 142 5.36 11.87 13.86
C PHE A 142 5.39 10.64 12.94
N PRO A 143 5.72 9.44 13.45
CA PRO A 143 5.75 8.23 12.65
C PRO A 143 4.36 7.71 12.34
N PHE A 144 4.27 6.86 11.32
CA PHE A 144 3.06 6.14 11.01
C PHE A 144 3.05 4.79 11.76
N ILE A 145 2.11 4.59 12.66
CA ILE A 145 1.94 3.32 13.41
C ILE A 145 0.49 2.89 13.30
N ASN A 146 0.29 1.69 12.76
CA ASN A 146 -1.01 1.08 12.59
C ASN A 146 -0.95 -0.36 13.12
N ASP A 147 -1.41 -0.55 14.34
CA ASP A 147 -1.35 -1.81 15.07
C ASP A 147 -2.42 -2.81 14.62
N ARG A 148 -3.44 -2.32 13.90
CA ARG A 148 -4.47 -3.13 13.27
C ARG A 148 -5.17 -2.36 12.14
N TRP A 149 -5.23 -2.98 10.97
CA TRP A 149 -6.18 -2.61 9.95
C TRP A 149 -6.86 -3.85 9.41
N ARG A 150 -8.17 -3.73 9.17
CA ARG A 150 -9.02 -4.82 8.71
C ARG A 150 -10.03 -4.32 7.70
N GLY A 151 -10.22 -5.10 6.65
CA GLY A 151 -11.22 -4.80 5.64
C GLY A 151 -11.72 -6.05 4.95
N SER A 152 -12.85 -5.91 4.28
CA SER A 152 -13.41 -6.94 3.41
C SER A 152 -13.53 -6.42 1.98
N LEU A 153 -12.98 -7.18 1.03
CA LEU A 153 -13.15 -7.00 -0.41
C LEU A 153 -14.16 -8.04 -0.91
N THR A 154 -15.20 -7.59 -1.58
CA THR A 154 -16.24 -8.48 -2.12
C THR A 154 -16.01 -8.73 -3.61
N LEU A 155 -16.89 -9.51 -4.23
CA LEU A 155 -16.88 -9.73 -5.69
C LEU A 155 -17.26 -8.48 -6.48
N GLU A 156 -17.68 -7.41 -5.81
CA GLU A 156 -17.98 -6.10 -6.40
C GLU A 156 -16.87 -5.09 -6.08
N GLN A 157 -16.68 -4.10 -6.96
CA GLN A 157 -15.69 -3.05 -6.79
C GLN A 157 -15.85 -2.36 -5.44
N LYS A 158 -14.76 -2.31 -4.67
CA LYS A 158 -14.74 -1.64 -3.37
C LYS A 158 -14.80 -0.13 -3.56
N VAL A 159 -15.73 0.49 -2.84
CA VAL A 159 -15.71 1.93 -2.59
C VAL A 159 -15.01 2.18 -1.26
N PHE A 160 -13.97 3.00 -1.31
CA PHE A 160 -13.23 3.42 -0.14
C PHE A 160 -13.76 4.77 0.31
N LYS A 161 -14.13 4.88 1.58
CA LYS A 161 -14.60 6.11 2.19
C LYS A 161 -13.48 6.70 3.02
N VAL A 162 -13.05 7.91 2.69
CA VAL A 162 -11.96 8.62 3.38
C VAL A 162 -12.44 10.02 3.71
N GLY A 163 -12.57 10.32 5.00
CA GLY A 163 -13.18 11.56 5.47
C GLY A 163 -14.60 11.74 4.91
N ASP A 164 -14.82 12.83 4.18
CA ASP A 164 -16.06 13.19 3.50
C ASP A 164 -16.07 12.82 2.01
N SER A 165 -15.13 11.97 1.58
CA SER A 165 -14.91 11.60 0.19
C SER A 165 -15.04 10.10 -0.03
N GLU A 166 -15.37 9.73 -1.27
CA GLU A 166 -15.39 8.35 -1.73
C GLU A 166 -14.47 8.21 -2.95
N THR A 167 -13.73 7.10 -3.02
CA THR A 167 -12.88 6.77 -4.17
C THR A 167 -12.96 5.27 -4.47
N VAL A 168 -12.45 4.88 -5.63
CA VAL A 168 -12.26 3.49 -6.02
C VAL A 168 -10.79 3.23 -6.35
N ASN A 169 -10.38 1.96 -6.33
CA ASN A 169 -9.07 1.58 -6.80
C ASN A 169 -8.91 1.91 -8.29
N ASN A 170 -7.76 2.47 -8.70
CA ASN A 170 -7.49 2.86 -10.08
C ASN A 170 -8.58 3.79 -10.66
N ASP A 171 -8.99 4.78 -9.86
CA ASP A 171 -9.95 5.78 -10.31
C ASP A 171 -9.42 6.54 -11.53
N HIS A 172 -10.18 6.50 -12.63
CA HIS A 172 -9.89 7.21 -13.88
C HIS A 172 -10.84 8.40 -14.09
N GLY A 173 -11.57 8.80 -13.05
CA GLY A 173 -12.47 9.93 -13.07
C GLY A 173 -11.72 11.26 -13.16
N THR A 174 -12.41 12.29 -13.66
CA THR A 174 -11.92 13.67 -13.62
C THR A 174 -12.14 14.28 -12.22
N GLN A 175 -12.06 15.61 -12.07
CA GLN A 175 -12.30 16.30 -10.79
C GLN A 175 -13.56 15.76 -10.07
N GLY A 176 -13.38 15.31 -8.82
CA GLY A 176 -14.44 14.71 -7.99
C GLY A 176 -14.54 13.17 -8.03
N GLY A 177 -13.66 12.50 -8.79
CA GLY A 177 -13.58 11.03 -8.83
C GLY A 177 -14.68 10.36 -9.66
N THR A 178 -14.55 9.06 -9.90
CA THR A 178 -15.61 8.26 -10.55
C THR A 178 -16.67 7.90 -9.51
N LYS A 179 -17.94 8.23 -9.81
CA LYS A 179 -19.06 7.73 -9.00
C LYS A 179 -19.05 6.20 -9.03
N SER A 180 -19.07 5.59 -7.84
CA SER A 180 -19.20 4.14 -7.71
C SER A 180 -20.41 3.63 -8.48
N GLN A 181 -20.19 2.56 -9.25
CA GLN A 181 -21.25 1.85 -9.96
C GLN A 181 -21.56 0.58 -9.19
N LYS A 182 -22.74 0.54 -8.57
CA LYS A 182 -23.25 -0.65 -7.88
C LYS A 182 -23.25 -1.85 -8.84
N GLY A 183 -22.80 -3.02 -8.37
CA GLY A 183 -22.78 -4.24 -9.19
C GLY A 183 -21.60 -4.37 -10.16
N LYS A 184 -20.69 -3.39 -10.21
CA LYS A 184 -19.46 -3.52 -11.02
C LYS A 184 -18.53 -4.57 -10.37
N PRO A 185 -18.02 -5.56 -11.11
CA PRO A 185 -17.19 -6.62 -10.53
C PRO A 185 -15.84 -6.09 -10.01
N PHE A 186 -15.29 -6.73 -8.98
CA PHE A 186 -13.94 -6.46 -8.48
C PHE A 186 -12.91 -7.02 -9.46
N LEU A 187 -12.48 -6.18 -10.41
CA LEU A 187 -11.45 -6.51 -11.38
C LEU A 187 -10.29 -5.53 -11.25
N LEU A 188 -9.08 -6.08 -11.15
CA LEU A 188 -7.83 -5.34 -11.13
C LEU A 188 -7.17 -5.42 -12.52
N PRO A 189 -6.37 -4.41 -12.91
CA PRO A 189 -5.77 -4.33 -14.24
C PRO A 189 -4.52 -5.21 -14.35
N TRP A 190 -4.65 -6.50 -14.04
CA TRP A 190 -3.59 -7.48 -14.19
C TRP A 190 -3.16 -7.58 -15.65
N GLN A 191 -1.85 -7.66 -15.88
CA GLN A 191 -1.27 -7.95 -17.18
C GLN A 191 -0.25 -9.06 -17.06
N ARG A 192 -0.46 -10.17 -17.76
CA ARG A 192 0.55 -11.23 -17.85
C ARG A 192 1.54 -10.87 -18.95
N ILE A 193 2.81 -10.72 -18.60
CA ILE A 193 3.91 -10.47 -19.54
C ILE A 193 5.03 -11.45 -19.24
N GLY A 194 5.25 -12.40 -20.15
CA GLY A 194 6.26 -13.44 -19.97
C GLY A 194 6.00 -14.27 -18.71
N ASP A 195 6.99 -14.30 -17.81
CA ASP A 195 6.96 -15.00 -16.53
C ASP A 195 6.41 -14.15 -15.37
N GLN A 196 5.93 -12.93 -15.63
CA GLN A 196 5.41 -11.99 -14.61
C GLN A 196 3.94 -11.65 -14.82
N TYR A 197 3.23 -11.41 -13.71
CA TYR A 197 2.04 -10.57 -13.69
C TYR A 197 2.43 -9.17 -13.23
N LEU A 198 1.98 -8.17 -13.97
CA LEU A 198 2.05 -6.76 -13.62
C LEU A 198 0.70 -6.33 -13.05
N LEU A 199 0.73 -5.48 -12.03
CA LEU A 199 -0.46 -4.86 -11.47
C LEU A 199 -0.18 -3.39 -11.15
N SER A 200 -1.05 -2.51 -11.62
CA SER A 200 -1.14 -1.12 -11.16
C SER A 200 -2.20 -1.01 -10.07
N TRP A 201 -1.85 -0.34 -8.98
CA TRP A 201 -2.78 -0.02 -7.90
C TRP A 201 -2.61 1.45 -7.50
N ASP A 202 -3.60 2.25 -7.82
CA ASP A 202 -3.66 3.67 -7.52
C ASP A 202 -4.76 3.93 -6.50
N TYR A 203 -4.41 4.76 -5.52
CA TYR A 203 -5.28 5.20 -4.45
C TYR A 203 -5.12 6.71 -4.31
N ALA A 204 -6.10 7.47 -4.79
CA ALA A 204 -6.06 8.92 -4.80
C ALA A 204 -7.31 9.48 -4.12
N HIS A 205 -7.10 10.49 -3.29
CA HIS A 205 -8.15 11.12 -2.51
C HIS A 205 -8.14 12.62 -2.66
N GLU A 206 -9.30 13.21 -2.41
CA GLU A 206 -9.41 14.58 -1.99
C GLU A 206 -10.51 14.66 -0.93
N TYR A 207 -10.17 15.10 0.28
CA TYR A 207 -11.08 15.10 1.42
C TYR A 207 -10.78 16.23 2.41
N THR A 208 -11.68 16.43 3.37
CA THR A 208 -11.53 17.44 4.41
C THR A 208 -10.35 17.12 5.32
N ASN A 209 -9.43 18.06 5.46
CA ASN A 209 -8.23 17.87 6.27
C ASN A 209 -8.59 17.77 7.75
N PRO A 210 -8.33 16.63 8.43
CA PRO A 210 -8.59 16.51 9.85
C PRO A 210 -7.62 17.37 10.70
N VAL A 211 -6.44 17.71 10.16
CA VAL A 211 -5.52 18.68 10.75
C VAL A 211 -5.95 20.08 10.31
N THR A 212 -6.99 20.59 10.96
CA THR A 212 -7.67 21.84 10.58
C THR A 212 -6.79 23.08 10.80
N PRO A 213 -6.94 24.15 9.99
CA PRO A 213 -6.27 25.43 10.25
C PRO A 213 -6.66 26.06 11.61
N GLU A 214 -7.86 25.77 12.10
CA GLU A 214 -8.36 26.27 13.39
C GLU A 214 -7.72 25.56 14.59
N GLY A 215 -7.40 24.27 14.46
CA GLY A 215 -6.77 23.48 15.52
C GLY A 215 -5.25 23.51 15.48
N TRP A 216 -4.67 23.45 14.27
CA TRP A 216 -3.23 23.36 14.05
C TRP A 216 -2.77 24.32 12.93
N PRO A 217 -2.81 25.65 13.13
CA PRO A 217 -2.42 26.64 12.13
C PRO A 217 -1.02 26.44 11.52
N LYS A 218 -0.04 25.96 12.30
CA LYS A 218 1.32 25.67 11.80
C LYS A 218 1.43 24.28 11.19
N ALA A 219 0.68 23.28 11.63
CA ALA A 219 0.72 21.93 11.02
C ALA A 219 -0.16 21.80 9.75
N SER A 220 -1.23 22.58 9.66
CA SER A 220 -2.25 22.43 8.62
C SER A 220 -1.77 22.95 7.27
N THR A 221 -1.93 22.14 6.22
CA THR A 221 -1.70 22.54 4.83
C THR A 221 -2.93 23.16 4.16
N GLY A 222 -3.99 23.44 4.93
CA GLY A 222 -5.26 23.99 4.43
C GLY A 222 -6.47 23.13 4.81
N ARG A 223 -7.66 23.55 4.33
CA ARG A 223 -8.93 22.88 4.67
C ARG A 223 -9.15 21.54 3.95
N ARG A 224 -8.46 21.32 2.84
CA ARG A 224 -8.56 20.11 2.01
C ARG A 224 -7.17 19.50 1.86
N VAL A 225 -7.13 18.19 1.75
CA VAL A 225 -5.92 17.39 1.50
C VAL A 225 -6.19 16.43 0.36
N ASN A 226 -5.14 16.15 -0.40
CA ASN A 226 -5.23 15.36 -1.62
C ASN A 226 -4.05 14.37 -1.76
N PRO A 227 -3.84 13.47 -0.79
CA PRO A 227 -2.81 12.44 -0.92
C PRO A 227 -3.18 11.44 -2.03
N SER A 228 -2.14 10.95 -2.70
CA SER A 228 -2.23 9.92 -3.72
C SER A 228 -1.06 8.95 -3.60
N GLU A 229 -1.35 7.68 -3.79
CA GLU A 229 -0.42 6.55 -3.70
C GLU A 229 -0.56 5.71 -4.96
N HIS A 230 0.58 5.35 -5.53
CA HIS A 230 0.66 4.71 -6.85
C HIS A 230 1.66 3.55 -6.76
N PHE A 231 1.17 2.34 -7.00
CA PHE A 231 1.96 1.13 -6.97
C PHE A 231 2.10 0.52 -8.36
N THR A 232 3.32 0.08 -8.66
CA THR A 232 3.66 -0.69 -9.85
C THR A 232 4.23 -2.03 -9.41
N LEU A 233 3.40 -3.08 -9.39
CA LEU A 233 3.73 -4.38 -8.83
C LEU A 233 4.10 -5.40 -9.91
N PHE A 234 5.01 -6.30 -9.57
CA PHE A 234 5.48 -7.43 -10.37
C PHE A 234 5.47 -8.69 -9.51
N THR A 235 4.82 -9.76 -9.96
CA THR A 235 4.78 -11.05 -9.24
C THR A 235 5.01 -12.21 -10.21
N PRO A 236 5.85 -13.21 -9.86
CA PRO A 236 6.15 -14.34 -10.75
C PRO A 236 4.91 -15.20 -11.01
N THR A 237 4.65 -15.50 -12.28
CA THR A 237 3.58 -16.40 -12.73
C THR A 237 3.68 -17.78 -12.09
N GLY A 238 4.90 -18.34 -12.00
CA GLY A 238 5.16 -19.64 -11.39
C GLY A 238 4.80 -19.71 -9.90
N GLU A 239 4.75 -18.58 -9.20
CA GLU A 239 4.34 -18.55 -7.79
C GLU A 239 2.86 -18.25 -7.64
N ILE A 240 2.34 -17.23 -8.33
CA ILE A 240 0.93 -16.84 -8.17
C ILE A 240 -0.03 -17.89 -8.76
N ASP A 241 0.34 -18.55 -9.86
CA ASP A 241 -0.46 -19.60 -10.51
C ASP A 241 -0.41 -20.94 -9.76
N ASP A 242 0.61 -21.19 -8.93
CA ASP A 242 0.75 -22.45 -8.19
C ASP A 242 -0.17 -22.49 -6.97
N ARG A 243 -1.27 -23.22 -7.06
CA ARG A 243 -2.28 -23.32 -6.00
C ARG A 243 -1.80 -24.07 -4.75
N SER A 244 -0.63 -24.70 -4.78
CA SER A 244 0.00 -25.28 -3.60
C SER A 244 0.72 -24.25 -2.72
N LEU A 245 1.02 -23.06 -3.26
CA LEU A 245 1.64 -21.97 -2.52
C LEU A 245 0.57 -21.05 -1.90
N GLU A 246 0.75 -20.75 -0.62
CA GLU A 246 -0.14 -19.86 0.14
C GLU A 246 0.13 -18.37 -0.13
N SER A 247 1.33 -18.03 -0.60
CA SER A 247 1.80 -16.68 -0.84
C SER A 247 2.62 -16.64 -2.13
N ALA A 248 2.64 -15.49 -2.80
CA ALA A 248 3.51 -15.22 -3.95
C ALA A 248 4.35 -13.97 -3.66
N ARG A 249 5.63 -13.99 -4.03
CA ARG A 249 6.52 -12.84 -3.91
C ARG A 249 6.07 -11.70 -4.81
N PHE A 250 6.47 -10.49 -4.44
CA PHE A 250 6.36 -9.34 -5.34
C PHE A 250 7.51 -8.35 -5.16
N HIS A 251 7.77 -7.61 -6.24
CA HIS A 251 8.53 -6.36 -6.21
C HIS A 251 7.61 -5.25 -6.67
N ALA A 252 7.79 -4.05 -6.12
CA ALA A 252 7.00 -2.91 -6.50
C ALA A 252 7.76 -1.57 -6.42
N GLY A 253 7.43 -0.67 -7.34
CA GLY A 253 7.62 0.76 -7.12
C GLY A 253 6.43 1.32 -6.37
N PHE A 254 6.67 2.04 -5.28
CA PHE A 254 5.65 2.80 -4.54
C PHE A 254 5.98 4.28 -4.65
N MET A 255 5.08 5.03 -5.28
CA MET A 255 5.16 6.48 -5.40
C MET A 255 4.03 7.11 -4.61
N ARG A 256 4.31 8.22 -3.95
CA ARG A 256 3.31 8.98 -3.20
C ARG A 256 3.41 10.44 -3.55
N GLN A 257 2.30 11.12 -3.77
CA GLN A 257 2.25 12.58 -3.81
C GLN A 257 1.23 13.08 -2.79
N ALA A 258 1.61 14.03 -1.96
CA ALA A 258 0.69 14.62 -0.98
C ALA A 258 1.15 16.02 -0.56
N PRO A 259 0.30 16.78 0.15
CA PRO A 259 0.75 17.95 0.91
C PRO A 259 1.86 17.59 1.92
N TRP A 260 2.49 18.62 2.49
CA TRP A 260 3.45 18.47 3.58
C TRP A 260 2.90 17.61 4.72
N TRP A 261 3.75 16.81 5.36
CA TRP A 261 3.33 16.13 6.59
C TRP A 261 3.00 17.16 7.67
N PRO A 262 1.96 16.93 8.49
CA PRO A 262 1.58 17.87 9.56
C PRO A 262 2.74 18.21 10.50
N TRP A 263 3.52 17.19 10.88
CA TRP A 263 4.65 17.34 11.80
C TRP A 263 5.78 18.21 11.22
N MET A 264 5.83 18.43 9.89
CA MET A 264 6.79 19.35 9.29
C MET A 264 6.46 20.82 9.61
N ARG A 265 5.26 21.12 10.11
CA ARG A 265 4.83 22.48 10.52
C ARG A 265 4.95 23.52 9.40
N MET A 266 4.48 23.15 8.20
CA MET A 266 4.56 23.99 7.00
C MET A 266 3.35 24.93 6.79
N GLY A 267 2.33 24.82 7.64
CA GLY A 267 1.19 25.75 7.67
C GLY A 267 1.65 27.17 7.95
N GLN A 268 1.02 28.13 7.27
CA GLN A 268 1.34 29.57 7.35
C GLN A 268 2.79 29.96 6.96
N SER A 269 3.64 29.01 6.55
CA SER A 269 5.04 29.28 6.17
C SER A 269 5.18 30.11 4.89
N GLY A 270 4.13 30.21 4.07
CA GLY A 270 4.19 30.79 2.72
C GLY A 270 4.83 29.88 1.67
N VAL A 271 5.27 28.67 2.04
CA VAL A 271 5.90 27.71 1.12
C VAL A 271 4.84 26.81 0.47
N HIS A 272 4.58 27.06 -0.81
CA HIS A 272 3.67 26.26 -1.62
C HIS A 272 4.41 25.10 -2.30
N GLY A 273 4.04 23.88 -1.96
CA GLY A 273 4.65 22.69 -2.55
C GLY A 273 3.98 21.40 -2.10
N VAL A 274 4.53 20.30 -2.58
CA VAL A 274 4.08 18.94 -2.28
C VAL A 274 5.27 18.06 -1.95
N LEU A 275 5.01 16.98 -1.24
CA LEU A 275 5.91 15.86 -1.09
C LEU A 275 5.70 14.88 -2.24
N MET A 276 6.80 14.40 -2.79
CA MET A 276 6.85 13.25 -3.70
C MET A 276 7.72 12.16 -3.07
N GLY A 277 7.16 10.98 -2.85
CA GLY A 277 7.86 9.79 -2.39
C GLY A 277 8.22 8.88 -3.56
N ARG A 278 9.45 8.36 -3.56
CA ARG A 278 9.90 7.27 -4.44
C ARG A 278 10.46 6.14 -3.58
N MET A 279 9.74 5.03 -3.50
CA MET A 279 10.06 3.88 -2.67
C MET A 279 10.13 2.58 -3.47
N HIS A 280 10.94 1.67 -2.97
CA HIS A 280 10.85 0.25 -3.29
C HIS A 280 9.95 -0.40 -2.25
N SER A 281 8.98 -1.19 -2.68
CA SER A 281 8.17 -2.06 -1.83
C SER A 281 8.35 -3.49 -2.29
N TYR A 282 8.36 -4.45 -1.37
CA TYR A 282 8.70 -5.82 -1.71
C TYR A 282 8.23 -6.83 -0.67
N LYS A 283 7.98 -8.05 -1.15
CA LYS A 283 7.89 -9.26 -0.35
C LYS A 283 8.76 -10.31 -1.05
N ILE A 284 9.97 -10.49 -0.54
CA ILE A 284 11.01 -11.33 -1.15
C ILE A 284 11.12 -12.65 -0.38
N THR A 285 11.25 -12.58 0.93
CA THR A 285 11.31 -13.76 1.80
C THR A 285 9.97 -14.04 2.48
N GLY A 286 9.17 -12.99 2.70
CA GLY A 286 7.94 -13.08 3.50
C GLY A 286 8.21 -13.16 5.00
N THR A 287 9.45 -12.93 5.44
CA THR A 287 9.91 -13.09 6.84
C THR A 287 10.49 -11.77 7.37
N VAL A 288 11.04 -11.81 8.58
CA VAL A 288 11.71 -10.66 9.22
C VAL A 288 12.88 -10.11 8.39
N GLU A 289 13.46 -10.91 7.50
CA GLU A 289 14.55 -10.47 6.61
C GLU A 289 14.11 -9.37 5.63
N ASP A 290 12.80 -9.26 5.33
CA ASP A 290 12.27 -8.20 4.46
C ASP A 290 12.17 -6.84 5.19
N ILE A 291 12.22 -6.81 6.54
CA ILE A 291 12.11 -5.57 7.31
C ILE A 291 13.44 -4.80 7.27
N PRO A 292 13.45 -3.49 6.90
CA PRO A 292 14.66 -2.68 6.98
C PRO A 292 15.26 -2.71 8.40
N LYS A 293 16.59 -2.91 8.52
CA LYS A 293 17.25 -3.15 9.81
C LYS A 293 16.98 -2.07 10.87
N ALA A 294 17.00 -0.79 10.47
CA ALA A 294 16.69 0.33 11.37
C ALA A 294 15.24 0.26 11.88
N VAL A 295 14.30 -0.15 11.02
CA VAL A 295 12.89 -0.35 11.37
C VAL A 295 12.74 -1.51 12.34
N LEU A 296 13.35 -2.67 12.06
CA LEU A 296 13.27 -3.83 12.95
C LEU A 296 13.77 -3.48 14.36
N LYS A 297 14.96 -2.89 14.47
CA LYS A 297 15.54 -2.43 15.74
C LYS A 297 14.61 -1.47 16.49
N ARG A 298 13.95 -0.55 15.78
CA ARG A 298 13.00 0.40 16.37
C ARG A 298 11.74 -0.29 16.87
N VAL A 299 11.19 -1.21 16.07
CA VAL A 299 9.95 -1.93 16.34
C VAL A 299 10.13 -2.88 17.51
N GLU A 300 11.22 -3.66 17.56
CA GLU A 300 11.51 -4.56 18.70
C GLU A 300 11.59 -3.81 20.02
N ARG A 301 12.15 -2.59 20.00
CA ARG A 301 12.29 -1.75 21.20
C ARG A 301 10.99 -1.08 21.64
N ALA A 302 10.23 -0.52 20.70
CA ALA A 302 9.14 0.41 21.02
C ALA A 302 7.74 -0.10 20.67
N HIS A 303 7.62 -0.99 19.68
CA HIS A 303 6.35 -1.49 19.16
C HIS A 303 6.39 -3.00 18.84
N PRO A 304 6.85 -3.89 19.74
CA PRO A 304 7.05 -5.31 19.43
C PRO A 304 5.76 -6.02 18.99
N HIS A 305 4.60 -5.54 19.44
CA HIS A 305 3.29 -6.03 19.05
C HIS A 305 3.01 -5.95 17.53
N LEU A 306 3.72 -5.11 16.77
CA LEU A 306 3.57 -5.05 15.31
C LEU A 306 4.09 -6.30 14.59
N LEU A 307 4.98 -7.06 15.25
CA LEU A 307 5.53 -8.32 14.72
C LEU A 307 4.63 -9.53 15.04
N GLU A 308 3.67 -9.36 15.96
CA GLU A 308 2.70 -10.40 16.30
C GLU A 308 1.67 -10.59 15.18
N GLN A 309 0.99 -11.74 15.18
CA GLN A 309 -0.01 -12.05 14.16
C GLN A 309 -1.13 -11.00 14.13
N PRO A 310 -1.58 -10.54 12.94
CA PRO A 310 -2.79 -9.75 12.81
C PRO A 310 -4.00 -10.52 13.34
N THR A 311 -4.89 -9.84 14.05
CA THR A 311 -6.10 -10.43 14.62
C THR A 311 -7.28 -10.22 13.68
N ASP A 312 -8.18 -11.21 13.60
CA ASP A 312 -9.46 -11.05 12.90
C ASP A 312 -10.46 -10.30 13.77
N GLY A 313 -11.50 -9.72 13.16
CA GLY A 313 -12.50 -8.89 13.82
C GLY A 313 -13.32 -8.07 12.83
N PRO A 314 -14.13 -7.11 13.31
CA PRO A 314 -14.88 -6.21 12.43
C PRO A 314 -13.95 -5.41 11.51
N ASP A 315 -14.50 -4.96 10.37
CA ASP A 315 -13.79 -4.05 9.48
C ASP A 315 -13.53 -2.71 10.20
N GLU A 316 -12.28 -2.26 10.16
CA GLU A 316 -11.83 -1.00 10.78
C GLU A 316 -11.26 -0.01 9.74
N GLY A 317 -10.99 -0.47 8.52
CA GLY A 317 -10.30 0.31 7.50
C GLY A 317 -8.82 0.51 7.83
N VAL A 318 -8.17 1.41 7.10
CA VAL A 318 -6.80 1.83 7.33
C VAL A 318 -6.83 3.16 8.06
N ARG A 319 -6.11 3.27 9.18
CA ARG A 319 -5.89 4.54 9.87
C ARG A 319 -4.88 5.34 9.04
N GLY A 320 -5.25 6.50 8.50
CA GLY A 320 -4.32 7.37 7.77
C GLY A 320 -3.46 8.23 8.70
N THR A 321 -2.33 8.73 8.20
CA THR A 321 -1.39 9.54 9.01
C THR A 321 -2.00 10.86 9.47
N LEU A 322 -2.85 11.50 8.64
CA LEU A 322 -3.48 12.77 8.96
C LEU A 322 -4.53 12.61 10.08
N GLU A 323 -5.32 11.55 9.99
CA GLU A 323 -6.29 11.15 11.01
C GLU A 323 -5.57 10.80 12.31
N ALA A 324 -4.50 10.00 12.22
CA ALA A 324 -3.68 9.65 13.38
C ALA A 324 -3.08 10.89 14.07
N TYR A 325 -2.55 11.84 13.29
CA TYR A 325 -2.01 13.09 13.84
C TYR A 325 -3.09 13.91 14.57
N ALA A 326 -4.27 14.07 13.96
CA ALA A 326 -5.38 14.81 14.58
C ALA A 326 -5.99 14.10 15.80
N GLU A 327 -5.79 12.79 15.94
CA GLU A 327 -6.20 11.99 17.10
C GLU A 327 -5.17 12.08 18.25
N ASP A 328 -3.89 11.98 17.93
CA ASP A 328 -2.83 11.73 18.92
C ASP A 328 -2.06 13.00 19.30
N VAL A 329 -2.00 14.01 18.42
CA VAL A 329 -1.23 15.24 18.65
C VAL A 329 -2.13 16.36 19.14
N PRO A 330 -1.87 16.96 20.32
CA PRO A 330 -2.65 18.08 20.83
C PRO A 330 -2.76 19.24 19.82
N PRO A 331 -3.94 19.88 19.71
CA PRO A 331 -4.10 21.12 18.95
C PRO A 331 -3.15 22.22 19.42
N GLU A 332 -2.68 23.03 18.48
CA GLU A 332 -1.81 24.18 18.75
C GLU A 332 -2.59 25.37 19.31
N VAL A 333 -3.88 25.46 19.02
CA VAL A 333 -4.77 26.53 19.50
C VAL A 333 -5.41 26.11 20.83
N PRO A 334 -5.16 26.87 21.93
CA PRO A 334 -5.76 26.59 23.22
C PRO A 334 -7.30 26.56 23.16
N GLY A 335 -7.89 25.52 23.76
CA GLY A 335 -9.35 25.34 23.81
C GLY A 335 -9.97 24.69 22.56
N TYR A 336 -9.20 24.47 21.49
CA TYR A 336 -9.67 23.65 20.38
C TYR A 336 -9.73 22.17 20.80
N VAL A 337 -10.82 21.49 20.44
CA VAL A 337 -11.02 20.07 20.71
C VAL A 337 -11.13 19.33 19.39
N SER A 338 -10.21 18.41 19.14
CA SER A 338 -10.24 17.56 17.94
C SER A 338 -11.43 16.61 17.99
N PRO A 339 -12.35 16.65 16.99
CA PRO A 339 -13.46 15.70 16.93
C PRO A 339 -13.00 14.25 16.83
N LEU A 340 -11.88 13.99 16.16
CA LEU A 340 -11.32 12.64 16.02
C LEU A 340 -10.72 12.14 17.34
N ALA A 341 -10.01 12.99 18.07
CA ALA A 341 -9.46 12.63 19.38
C ALA A 341 -10.58 12.24 20.38
N GLU A 342 -11.67 13.02 20.42
CA GLU A 342 -12.83 12.70 21.29
C GLU A 342 -13.53 11.41 20.86
N LYS A 343 -13.72 11.20 19.54
CA LYS A 343 -14.26 9.93 19.02
C LYS A 343 -13.40 8.74 19.42
N ARG A 344 -12.07 8.83 19.25
CA ARG A 344 -11.12 7.77 19.62
C ARG A 344 -11.17 7.47 21.12
N LYS A 345 -11.18 8.51 21.95
CA LYS A 345 -11.31 8.38 23.41
C LYS A 345 -12.62 7.71 23.82
N ALA A 346 -13.73 7.98 23.13
CA ALA A 346 -15.00 7.31 23.37
C ALA A 346 -14.96 5.82 22.97
N MET A 347 -14.34 5.49 21.83
CA MET A 347 -14.16 4.10 21.39
C MET A 347 -13.32 3.29 22.38
N LEU A 348 -12.17 3.81 22.81
CA LEU A 348 -11.28 3.14 23.77
C LEU A 348 -11.95 2.92 25.14
N LYS A 349 -12.84 3.83 25.57
CA LYS A 349 -13.64 3.64 26.79
C LYS A 349 -14.74 2.59 26.64
N GLY A 350 -15.22 2.36 25.41
CA GLY A 350 -16.23 1.36 25.09
C GLY A 350 -15.66 -0.05 24.98
N GLU A 351 -14.42 -0.21 24.48
CA GLU A 351 -13.72 -1.50 24.39
C GLU A 351 -13.26 -2.05 25.75
N GLY A 352 -13.26 -1.23 26.81
CA GLY A 352 -12.93 -1.62 28.18
C GLY A 352 -14.12 -2.07 29.04
N LYS A 353 -15.30 -2.29 28.44
CA LYS A 353 -16.49 -2.90 29.05
C LYS A 353 -16.82 -4.20 28.33
#